data_AF-A0A2I0JKY2-F1
#
_entry.id   AF-A0A2I0JKY2-F1
#
_cell.length_a   1.000
_cell.length_b   1.000
_cell.length_c   1.000
_cell.angle_alpha   90.00
_cell.angle_beta   90.00
_cell.angle_gamma   90.00
#
_symmetry.space_group_name_H-M   'P 1'
#
loop_
_entity.id
_entity.type
_entity.pdbx_description
1 polymer ?
#
loop_
_entity_poly.entity_id
_entity_poly.type
_entity_poly.pdbx_seq_one_letter_code
_entity_poly.pdbx_strand_id
1 'polypeptide(L)'
;MQTHDEETRRFFKHSSVQVLLCPRVAGKRHSWIKQKEVGTIYTHHQKTVIVDADAGNGKRKIIAFVGGLDLCDGRYDTPQHDLFRTQQTTHKDDYHNPWTLI
;
A
#
# COMPACT_ATOMS: atom_id res chain seq x y z
N MET A 1 -3.62 -8.67 8.82
CA MET A 1 -3.22 -7.54 7.96
C MET A 1 -3.36 -6.27 8.78
N GLN A 2 -2.24 -5.66 9.15
CA GLN A 2 -2.21 -4.30 9.69
C GLN A 2 -1.96 -3.38 8.49
N THR A 3 -3.03 -2.87 7.87
CA THR A 3 -2.92 -2.11 6.59
C THR A 3 -2.64 -0.63 6.78
N HIS A 4 -2.79 -0.11 8.00
CA HIS A 4 -2.58 1.31 8.35
C HIS A 4 -3.48 2.31 7.60
N ASP A 5 -4.52 1.86 6.88
CA ASP A 5 -5.38 2.70 6.02
C ASP A 5 -5.96 3.93 6.76
N GLU A 6 -6.53 3.70 7.94
CA GLU A 6 -7.12 4.78 8.76
C GLU A 6 -6.06 5.72 9.33
N GLU A 7 -4.88 5.21 9.65
CA GLU A 7 -3.75 6.02 10.15
C GLU A 7 -3.21 6.92 9.05
N THR A 8 -3.02 6.38 7.84
CA THR A 8 -2.63 7.16 6.65
C THR A 8 -3.64 8.27 6.35
N ARG A 9 -4.93 7.97 6.38
CA ARG A 9 -5.98 8.98 6.19
C ARG A 9 -5.91 10.08 7.25
N ARG A 10 -5.70 9.71 8.53
CA ARG A 10 -5.58 10.67 9.63
C ARG A 10 -4.35 11.54 9.48
N PHE A 11 -3.22 10.96 9.10
CA PHE A 11 -1.96 11.69 8.86
C PHE A 11 -2.14 12.82 7.84
N PHE A 12 -2.86 12.58 6.75
CA PHE A 12 -3.06 13.57 5.68
C PHE A 12 -4.30 14.47 5.85
N LYS A 13 -5.13 14.26 6.89
CA LYS A 13 -6.44 14.92 7.06
C LYS A 13 -6.44 16.45 6.93
N HIS A 14 -5.34 17.10 7.31
CA HIS A 14 -5.18 18.56 7.29
C HIS A 14 -4.10 19.04 6.30
N SER A 15 -3.75 18.19 5.34
CA SER A 15 -2.80 18.51 4.26
C SER A 15 -3.54 18.81 2.94
N SER A 16 -2.80 19.13 1.88
CA SER A 16 -3.33 19.21 0.51
C SER A 16 -3.49 17.84 -0.16
N VAL A 17 -3.02 16.75 0.46
CA VAL A 17 -3.11 15.39 -0.08
C VAL A 17 -4.52 14.84 0.13
N GLN A 18 -5.15 14.39 -0.95
CA GLN A 18 -6.47 13.75 -0.90
C GLN A 18 -6.32 12.24 -0.69
N VAL A 19 -6.83 11.73 0.42
CA VAL A 19 -6.83 10.29 0.74
C VAL A 19 -8.26 9.77 0.74
N LEU A 20 -8.53 8.76 -0.10
CA LEU A 20 -9.82 8.10 -0.23
C LEU A 20 -9.69 6.63 0.18
N LEU A 21 -10.40 6.24 1.23
CA LEU A 21 -10.56 4.83 1.59
C LEU A 21 -11.54 4.18 0.61
N CYS A 22 -11.09 3.13 -0.08
CA CYS A 22 -11.85 2.49 -1.15
C CYS A 22 -12.32 1.08 -0.71
N PRO A 23 -13.54 0.94 -0.16
CA PRO A 23 -14.06 -0.36 0.23
C PRO A 23 -14.37 -1.21 -0.99
N ARG A 24 -14.03 -2.51 -0.93
CA ARG A 24 -14.39 -3.45 -1.98
C ARG A 24 -15.86 -3.84 -1.85
N VAL A 25 -16.70 -3.42 -2.80
CA VAL A 25 -18.13 -3.75 -2.80
C VAL A 25 -18.42 -4.87 -3.80
N ALA A 26 -19.24 -5.84 -3.41
CA ALA A 26 -19.73 -6.89 -4.32
C ALA A 26 -20.70 -6.32 -5.36
N GLY A 27 -20.82 -6.97 -6.53
CA GLY A 27 -21.81 -6.60 -7.53
C GLY A 27 -23.25 -6.63 -7.01
N LYS A 28 -24.14 -5.80 -7.58
CA LYS A 28 -25.54 -5.56 -7.15
C LYS A 28 -26.47 -6.79 -7.12
N ARG A 29 -26.00 -7.97 -7.54
CA ARG A 29 -26.80 -9.22 -7.63
C ARG A 29 -26.52 -10.23 -6.51
N HIS A 30 -25.71 -9.88 -5.51
CA HIS A 30 -25.39 -10.77 -4.40
C HIS A 30 -26.30 -10.54 -3.19
N SER A 31 -26.63 -11.63 -2.49
CA SER A 31 -27.37 -11.57 -1.22
C SER A 31 -26.62 -10.74 -0.17
N TRP A 32 -27.34 -10.19 0.80
CA TRP A 32 -26.77 -9.37 1.88
C TRP A 32 -25.59 -10.04 2.60
N ILE A 33 -25.66 -11.35 2.83
CA ILE A 33 -24.58 -12.13 3.45
C ILE A 33 -23.32 -12.11 2.57
N LYS A 34 -23.48 -12.35 1.26
CA LYS A 34 -22.37 -12.32 0.29
C LYS A 34 -21.77 -10.91 0.14
N GLN A 35 -22.57 -9.85 0.24
CA GLN A 35 -22.04 -8.47 0.22
C GLN A 35 -21.18 -8.18 1.45
N LYS A 36 -21.61 -8.64 2.63
CA LYS A 36 -20.86 -8.47 3.89
C LYS A 36 -19.56 -9.28 3.90
N GLU A 37 -19.59 -10.50 3.38
CA GLU A 37 -18.41 -11.34 3.19
C GLU A 37 -17.41 -10.69 2.23
N VAL A 38 -17.88 -10.19 1.07
CA VAL A 38 -17.02 -9.55 0.09
C VAL A 38 -16.34 -8.31 0.64
N GLY A 39 -17.08 -7.44 1.33
CA GLY A 39 -16.52 -6.23 1.93
C GLY A 39 -15.55 -6.48 3.09
N THR A 40 -15.53 -7.70 3.64
CA THR A 40 -14.66 -8.05 4.78
C THR A 40 -13.40 -8.80 4.36
N ILE A 41 -13.48 -9.64 3.32
CA ILE A 41 -12.40 -10.57 2.97
C ILE A 41 -11.70 -10.21 1.65
N TYR A 42 -12.40 -9.55 0.72
CA TYR A 42 -11.81 -9.15 -0.56
C TYR A 42 -11.25 -7.74 -0.50
N THR A 43 -10.10 -7.55 -1.13
CA THR A 43 -9.36 -6.28 -1.08
C THR A 43 -9.17 -5.70 -2.48
N HIS A 44 -8.91 -4.39 -2.55
CA HIS A 44 -8.29 -3.79 -3.72
C HIS A 44 -6.78 -4.03 -3.64
N HIS A 45 -6.27 -5.03 -4.37
CA HIS A 45 -4.88 -5.45 -4.27
C HIS A 45 -3.92 -4.78 -5.28
N GLN A 46 -4.39 -3.73 -5.95
CA GLN A 46 -3.64 -2.99 -6.96
C GLN A 46 -2.60 -2.09 -6.28
N LYS A 47 -1.34 -2.19 -6.69
CA LYS A 47 -0.28 -1.25 -6.29
C LYS A 47 0.13 -0.45 -7.51
N THR A 48 -0.19 0.84 -7.51
CA THR A 48 0.07 1.72 -8.64
C THR A 48 0.52 3.11 -8.17
N VAL A 49 1.56 3.65 -8.81
CA VAL A 49 1.95 5.06 -8.68
C VAL A 49 1.93 5.68 -10.07
N ILE A 50 1.18 6.77 -10.25
CA ILE A 50 1.07 7.50 -11.52
C ILE A 50 1.51 8.94 -11.26
N VAL A 51 2.48 9.41 -12.03
CA VAL A 51 3.05 10.75 -11.90
C VAL A 51 3.21 11.40 -13.26
N ASP A 52 3.14 12.73 -13.30
CA ASP A 52 3.66 13.48 -14.44
C ASP A 52 5.18 13.67 -14.28
N ALA A 53 5.90 13.57 -15.38
CA ALA A 53 7.34 13.67 -15.44
C ALA A 53 7.76 14.57 -16.60
N ASP A 54 8.97 15.10 -16.54
CA ASP A 54 9.51 15.91 -17.62
C ASP A 54 9.62 15.10 -18.92
N ALA A 55 9.17 15.72 -20.01
CA ALA A 55 9.28 15.20 -21.36
C ALA A 55 10.18 16.07 -22.25
N GLY A 56 10.82 17.09 -21.67
CA GLY A 56 11.62 18.07 -22.39
C GLY A 56 10.76 19.13 -23.09
N ASN A 57 11.39 20.24 -23.49
CA ASN A 57 10.75 21.34 -24.24
C ASN A 57 9.48 21.90 -23.57
N GLY A 58 9.48 22.01 -22.24
CA GLY A 58 8.32 22.49 -21.48
C GLY A 58 7.11 21.56 -21.50
N LYS A 59 7.27 20.32 -21.98
CA LYS A 59 6.22 19.29 -22.01
C LYS A 59 6.34 18.34 -20.82
N ARG A 60 5.23 17.70 -20.49
CA ARG A 60 5.14 16.64 -19.47
C ARG A 60 4.67 15.35 -20.13
N LYS A 61 5.07 14.22 -19.57
CA LYS A 61 4.59 12.87 -19.90
C LYS A 61 4.06 12.19 -18.65
N ILE A 62 3.22 11.19 -18.82
CA ILE A 62 2.76 10.36 -17.71
C ILE A 62 3.68 9.14 -17.57
N ILE A 63 4.09 8.83 -16.34
CA ILE A 63 4.79 7.60 -15.98
C ILE A 63 3.92 6.85 -14.97
N ALA A 64 3.76 5.54 -15.19
CA ALA A 64 3.04 4.66 -14.29
C ALA A 64 3.94 3.52 -13.83
N PHE A 65 3.94 3.24 -12.54
CA PHE A 65 4.56 2.08 -11.90
C PHE A 65 3.45 1.14 -11.45
N VAL A 66 3.51 -0.12 -11.86
CA VAL A 66 2.55 -1.17 -11.49
C VAL A 66 3.34 -2.42 -11.09
N GLY A 67 3.01 -3.05 -9.97
CA GLY A 67 3.76 -4.22 -9.50
C GLY A 67 3.22 -4.85 -8.22
N GLY A 68 4.10 -5.61 -7.55
CA GLY A 68 3.78 -6.34 -6.32
C GLY A 68 4.13 -5.63 -5.01
N LEU A 69 4.84 -4.50 -5.06
CA LEU A 69 5.30 -3.76 -3.88
C LEU A 69 4.31 -2.66 -3.52
N ASP A 70 3.74 -2.72 -2.32
CA ASP A 70 3.04 -1.58 -1.70
C ASP A 70 4.06 -0.59 -1.10
N LEU A 71 3.68 0.68 -1.01
CA LEU A 71 4.45 1.69 -0.26
C LEU A 71 4.07 1.62 1.23
N CYS A 72 4.57 0.59 1.92
CA CYS A 72 4.35 0.37 3.35
C CYS A 72 5.54 -0.35 4.00
N ASP A 73 5.44 -0.52 5.32
CA ASP A 73 6.45 -1.14 6.19
C ASP A 73 6.92 -2.52 5.70
N GLY A 74 8.18 -2.87 5.84
CA GLY A 74 8.70 -4.22 5.54
C GLY A 74 8.76 -4.58 4.05
N ARG A 75 8.57 -3.61 3.13
CA ARG A 75 8.68 -3.84 1.67
C ARG A 75 10.03 -3.43 1.12
N TYR A 76 10.77 -2.58 1.84
CA TYR A 76 12.12 -2.21 1.45
C TYR A 76 13.06 -3.38 1.76
N ASP A 77 13.83 -3.82 0.76
CA ASP A 77 14.91 -4.78 0.93
C ASP A 77 15.87 -4.70 -0.27
N THR A 78 16.93 -5.48 -0.22
CA THR A 78 17.91 -5.70 -1.29
C THR A 78 17.97 -7.19 -1.64
N PRO A 79 18.53 -7.58 -2.80
CA PRO A 79 18.66 -9.00 -3.15
C PRO A 79 19.50 -9.83 -2.16
N GLN A 80 20.23 -9.20 -1.23
CA GLN A 80 20.97 -9.87 -0.17
C GLN A 80 20.06 -10.47 0.91
N HIS A 81 18.86 -9.90 1.13
CA HIS A 81 17.87 -10.38 2.09
C HIS A 81 18.47 -10.69 3.49
N ASP A 82 19.23 -9.74 4.03
CA ASP A 82 19.96 -9.90 5.28
C ASP A 82 19.02 -10.11 6.48
N LEU A 83 19.08 -11.28 7.13
CA LEU A 83 18.22 -11.59 8.28
C LEU A 83 18.55 -10.78 9.55
N PHE A 84 19.85 -10.56 9.84
CA PHE A 84 20.30 -9.96 11.10
C PHE A 84 21.20 -8.74 10.91
N ARG A 85 21.90 -8.63 9.78
CA ARG A 85 22.95 -7.62 9.58
C ARG A 85 22.42 -6.20 9.52
N THR A 86 21.19 -6.03 9.07
CA THR A 86 20.54 -4.74 8.83
C THR A 86 19.59 -4.30 9.95
N GLN A 87 19.40 -5.11 10.98
CA GLN A 87 18.42 -4.84 12.05
C GLN A 87 18.74 -3.58 12.87
N GLN A 88 19.99 -3.14 12.88
CA GLN A 88 20.41 -1.91 13.58
C GLN A 88 20.71 -0.76 12.61
N THR A 89 20.46 -0.96 11.32
CA THR A 89 20.69 0.02 10.26
C THR A 89 19.40 0.21 9.45
N THR A 90 19.33 -0.33 8.24
CA THR A 90 18.25 -0.10 7.29
C THR A 90 16.89 -0.58 7.78
N HIS A 91 16.84 -1.71 8.50
CA HIS A 91 15.59 -2.31 8.99
C HIS A 91 15.33 -1.99 10.48
N LYS A 92 16.05 -1.02 11.07
CA LYS A 92 15.92 -0.70 12.51
C LYS A 92 14.52 -0.25 12.90
N ASP A 93 13.94 0.64 12.11
CA ASP A 93 12.60 1.19 12.33
C ASP A 93 11.57 0.55 11.37
N ASP A 94 11.94 -0.54 10.70
CA ASP A 94 11.14 -1.24 9.69
C ASP A 94 11.28 -2.78 9.80
N TYR A 95 11.42 -3.29 11.03
CA TYR A 95 11.48 -4.73 11.26
C TYR A 95 10.10 -5.36 11.03
N HIS A 96 10.02 -6.29 10.05
CA HIS A 96 8.76 -6.91 9.66
C HIS A 96 8.88 -8.45 9.69
N ASN A 97 8.30 -9.09 10.72
CA ASN A 97 8.19 -10.54 10.83
C ASN A 97 6.83 -10.96 11.40
N PRO A 98 5.83 -11.21 10.53
CA PRO A 98 4.47 -11.54 10.94
C PRO A 98 4.30 -12.97 11.48
N TRP A 99 5.35 -13.79 11.47
CA TRP A 99 5.33 -15.19 11.92
C TRP A 99 5.77 -15.38 13.37
N THR A 100 6.17 -14.30 14.06
CA THR A 100 6.61 -14.40 15.44
C THR A 100 5.42 -14.68 16.36
N LEU A 101 5.26 -15.94 16.75
CA LEU A 101 4.42 -16.36 17.86
C LEU A 101 5.04 -15.82 19.16
N ILE A 102 4.40 -14.80 19.74
CA ILE A 102 4.44 -14.53 21.18
C ILE A 102 3.01 -14.66 21.69
#